data_AF-A0A6G2BHU4-F1
#
_entry.id   AF-A0A6G2BHU4-F1
#
_cell.length_a   1.000
_cell.length_b   1.000
_cell.length_c   1.000
_cell.angle_alpha   90.00
_cell.angle_beta   90.00
_cell.angle_gamma   90.00
#
_symmetry.space_group_name_H-M   'P 1'
#
loop_
_entity.id
_entity.type
_entity.pdbx_description
1 polymer ?
#
loop_
_entity_poly.entity_id
_entity_poly.type
_entity_poly.pdbx_seq_one_letter_code
_entity_poly.pdbx_strand_id
1 'polypeptide(L)'
;MVIAIDGEPQTTAWHDIYRDPESFDLTYAELGRRVRIPFELYLGLSPADARQIFYDRNVKGIDVAKNLAMSMDQRDLATRLAHLVGERLKIESDGRRMPFGTLVNVGKRQLTRTDKEVVTLSALRALIVTTVFGGKGVQYSATNVHEGDLPPDTDAGEVETVVVRLVSRLIEDRFPDFARRSAITAPAVMAGLGVLLHRATPWCDPVDAMSYETVEHLLADVRWEREPAYWDGVCASVGSTGRLNFSGGVKDSAGRVAGALLDPHSELGRKIRGLWR
;
A
#
# COMPACT_ATOMS: atom_id res chain seq x y z
N MET A 1 2.90 3.41 27.28
CA MET A 1 1.90 2.89 26.32
C MET A 1 1.80 1.39 26.54
N VAL A 2 0.59 0.84 26.57
CA VAL A 2 0.34 -0.61 26.70
C VAL A 2 -0.08 -1.09 25.31
N ILE A 3 0.62 -2.07 24.75
CA ILE A 3 0.24 -2.71 23.49
C ILE A 3 -0.10 -4.16 23.78
N ALA A 4 -1.36 -4.52 23.56
CA ALA A 4 -1.79 -5.91 23.54
C ALA A 4 -1.41 -6.47 22.16
N ILE A 5 -0.54 -7.47 22.15
CA ILE A 5 -0.22 -8.21 20.93
C ILE A 5 -1.14 -9.42 20.94
N ASP A 6 -2.07 -9.45 19.99
CA ASP A 6 -2.97 -10.58 19.82
C ASP A 6 -2.16 -11.80 19.39
N GLY A 7 -2.35 -12.91 20.10
CA GLY A 7 -1.96 -14.20 19.58
C GLY A 7 -3.07 -14.71 18.69
N GLU A 8 -3.21 -14.14 17.48
CA GLU A 8 -4.05 -14.71 16.43
C GLU A 8 -3.91 -16.23 16.29
N PRO A 9 -2.74 -16.85 16.53
CA PRO A 9 -2.60 -18.29 16.64
C PRO A 9 -3.41 -18.94 17.76
N GLN A 10 -3.43 -18.32 18.93
CA GLN A 10 -4.19 -18.77 20.10
C GLN A 10 -5.68 -18.51 19.91
N THR A 11 -6.07 -17.39 19.29
CA THR A 11 -7.44 -17.08 18.91
C THR A 11 -7.96 -18.04 17.83
N THR A 12 -7.14 -18.35 16.82
CA THR A 12 -7.47 -19.33 15.77
C THR A 12 -7.55 -20.74 16.35
N ALA A 13 -6.54 -21.18 17.11
CA ALA A 13 -6.58 -22.45 17.81
C ALA A 13 -7.80 -22.54 18.75
N TRP A 14 -8.15 -21.45 19.42
CA TRP A 14 -9.35 -21.39 20.25
C TRP A 14 -10.63 -21.54 19.42
N HIS A 15 -10.74 -20.87 18.28
CA HIS A 15 -11.89 -21.03 17.39
C HIS A 15 -11.99 -22.44 16.79
N ASP A 16 -10.87 -23.08 16.47
CA ASP A 16 -10.84 -24.45 15.95
C ASP A 16 -11.19 -25.47 17.04
N ILE A 17 -10.61 -25.35 18.24
CA ILE A 17 -10.97 -26.15 19.41
C ILE A 17 -12.45 -25.94 19.77
N TYR A 18 -12.96 -24.71 19.69
CA TYR A 18 -14.37 -24.43 19.99
C TYR A 18 -15.31 -25.03 18.93
N ARG A 19 -14.88 -25.12 17.66
CA ARG A 19 -15.70 -25.68 16.57
C ARG A 19 -15.84 -27.20 16.70
N ASP A 20 -14.77 -27.88 17.12
CA ASP A 20 -14.76 -29.34 17.31
C ASP A 20 -13.94 -29.74 18.55
N PRO A 21 -14.50 -29.59 19.76
CA PRO A 21 -13.77 -29.86 21.01
C PRO A 21 -13.42 -31.34 21.20
N GLU A 22 -14.26 -32.22 20.65
CA GLU A 22 -14.13 -33.67 20.81
C GLU A 22 -12.89 -34.20 20.08
N SER A 23 -12.49 -33.58 18.97
CA SER A 23 -11.23 -33.89 18.29
C SER A 23 -9.96 -33.63 19.13
N PHE A 24 -10.09 -32.91 20.24
CA PHE A 24 -9.02 -32.60 21.20
C PHE A 24 -9.24 -33.26 22.57
N ASP A 25 -10.11 -34.27 22.67
CA ASP A 25 -10.48 -34.93 23.93
C ASP A 25 -11.07 -33.97 24.98
N LEU A 26 -11.81 -32.94 24.53
CA LEU A 26 -12.47 -31.95 25.38
C LEU A 26 -13.98 -31.93 25.16
N THR A 27 -14.74 -31.67 26.24
CA THR A 27 -16.15 -31.28 26.13
C THR A 27 -16.32 -29.76 26.10
N TYR A 28 -17.43 -29.26 25.56
CA TYR A 28 -17.77 -27.82 25.61
C TYR A 28 -17.78 -27.25 27.04
N ALA A 29 -18.20 -28.05 28.03
CA ALA A 29 -18.20 -27.65 29.44
C ALA A 29 -16.78 -27.52 30.02
N GLU A 30 -15.83 -28.26 29.47
CA GLU A 30 -14.43 -28.22 29.87
C GLU A 30 -13.65 -27.09 29.21
N LEU A 31 -14.08 -26.59 28.04
CA LEU A 31 -13.44 -25.46 27.36
C LEU A 31 -13.28 -24.25 28.29
N GLY A 32 -14.36 -23.82 28.93
CA GLY A 32 -14.34 -22.66 29.84
C GLY A 32 -13.64 -22.90 31.18
N ARG A 33 -13.29 -24.15 31.52
CA ARG A 33 -12.72 -24.54 32.83
C ARG A 33 -11.26 -24.96 32.75
N ARG A 34 -10.88 -25.67 31.68
CA ARG A 34 -9.58 -26.33 31.53
C ARG A 34 -8.69 -25.60 30.55
N VAL A 35 -9.24 -24.97 29.53
CA VAL A 35 -8.45 -24.25 28.53
C VAL A 35 -8.23 -22.81 29.02
N ARG A 36 -6.97 -22.46 29.26
CA ARG A 36 -6.55 -21.10 29.56
C ARG A 36 -5.88 -20.52 28.32
N ILE A 37 -6.33 -19.35 27.88
CA ILE A 37 -5.71 -18.64 26.77
C ILE A 37 -4.56 -17.80 27.34
N PRO A 38 -3.29 -18.10 27.00
CA PRO A 38 -2.18 -17.25 27.39
C PRO A 38 -2.33 -15.92 26.65
N PHE A 39 -2.16 -14.81 27.36
CA PHE A 39 -2.02 -13.48 26.77
C PHE A 39 -0.75 -12.85 27.30
N GLU A 40 -0.11 -12.04 26.47
CA GLU A 40 1.10 -11.32 26.84
C GLU A 40 0.85 -9.82 26.70
N LEU A 41 1.23 -9.07 27.74
CA LEU A 41 1.19 -7.62 27.73
C LEU A 41 2.61 -7.09 27.72
N TYR A 42 2.93 -6.33 26.67
CA TYR A 42 4.23 -5.71 26.55
C TYR A 42 4.14 -4.26 27.06
N LEU A 43 5.05 -3.92 27.96
CA LEU A 43 5.16 -2.61 28.56
C LEU A 43 6.42 -1.92 28.06
N GLY A 44 6.30 -0.64 27.68
CA GLY A 44 7.44 0.18 27.28
C GLY A 44 7.97 -0.06 25.86
N LEU A 45 7.28 -0.88 25.05
CA LEU A 45 7.64 -1.07 23.64
C LEU A 45 7.13 0.07 22.74
N SER A 46 7.90 0.36 21.68
CA SER A 46 7.42 1.20 20.60
C SER A 46 6.36 0.47 19.76
N PRO A 47 5.50 1.19 19.01
CA PRO A 47 4.57 0.54 18.08
C PRO A 47 5.29 -0.33 17.04
N ALA A 48 6.48 0.06 16.60
CA ALA A 48 7.28 -0.70 15.64
C ALA A 48 7.73 -2.03 16.25
N ASP A 49 8.31 -2.02 17.46
CA ASP A 49 8.75 -3.24 18.14
C ASP A 49 7.58 -4.21 18.34
N ALA A 50 6.41 -3.69 18.73
CA ALA A 50 5.22 -4.51 18.91
C ALA A 50 4.73 -5.16 17.60
N ARG A 51 4.75 -4.43 16.48
CA ARG A 51 4.42 -4.98 15.16
C ARG A 51 5.42 -6.08 14.75
N GLN A 52 6.71 -5.87 14.98
CA GLN A 52 7.72 -6.87 14.65
C GLN A 52 7.57 -8.15 15.48
N ILE A 53 7.27 -8.03 16.78
CA ILE A 53 6.99 -9.18 17.65
C ILE A 53 5.76 -9.95 17.14
N PHE A 54 4.69 -9.25 16.75
CA PHE A 54 3.52 -9.87 16.13
C PHE A 54 3.91 -10.64 14.86
N TYR A 55 4.65 -9.99 13.95
CA TYR A 55 5.12 -10.61 12.71
C TYR A 55 5.93 -11.88 12.98
N ASP A 56 6.96 -11.78 13.83
CA ASP A 56 7.89 -12.87 14.12
C ASP A 56 7.18 -14.08 14.75
N ARG A 57 6.15 -13.86 15.58
CA ARG A 57 5.39 -14.95 16.21
C ARG A 57 4.37 -15.59 15.28
N ASN A 58 3.68 -14.78 14.48
CA ASN A 58 2.55 -15.27 13.69
C ASN A 58 3.02 -15.85 12.37
N VAL A 59 3.89 -15.16 11.63
CA VAL A 59 4.31 -15.60 10.27
C VAL A 59 5.21 -16.84 10.29
N LYS A 60 5.91 -17.10 11.40
CA LYS A 60 6.75 -18.32 11.56
C LYS A 60 5.99 -19.50 12.17
N GLY A 61 4.76 -19.29 12.65
CA GLY A 61 3.99 -20.27 13.43
C GLY A 61 2.65 -20.68 12.83
N ILE A 62 1.85 -19.74 12.28
CA ILE A 62 0.51 -19.97 11.73
C ILE A 62 0.27 -19.11 10.48
N ASP A 63 -0.51 -19.61 9.53
CA ASP A 63 -0.91 -18.84 8.34
C ASP A 63 -1.80 -17.65 8.70
N VAL A 64 -1.21 -16.44 8.70
CA VAL A 64 -1.93 -15.17 8.78
C VAL A 64 -2.21 -14.60 7.40
N ALA A 65 -3.22 -13.73 7.28
CA ALA A 65 -3.52 -13.04 6.03
C ALA A 65 -2.28 -12.28 5.54
N LYS A 66 -1.84 -12.54 4.30
CA LYS A 66 -0.58 -11.99 3.74
C LYS A 66 -0.43 -10.47 3.91
N ASN A 67 -1.52 -9.71 3.80
CA ASN A 67 -1.48 -8.25 3.96
C ASN A 67 -1.27 -7.82 5.41
N LEU A 68 -1.89 -8.53 6.36
CA LEU A 68 -1.69 -8.28 7.78
C LEU A 68 -0.26 -8.61 8.18
N ALA A 69 0.25 -9.79 7.78
CA ALA A 69 1.66 -10.15 7.94
C ALA A 69 2.58 -9.05 7.40
N MET A 70 2.41 -8.66 6.14
CA MET A 70 3.23 -7.62 5.51
C MET A 70 3.12 -6.25 6.22
N SER A 71 1.98 -5.91 6.81
CA SER A 71 1.80 -4.67 7.58
C SER A 71 2.54 -4.66 8.92
N MET A 72 2.84 -5.84 9.45
CA MET A 72 3.47 -6.00 10.76
C MET A 72 4.99 -6.13 10.65
N ASP A 73 5.51 -6.49 9.48
CA ASP A 73 6.95 -6.55 9.23
C ASP A 73 7.58 -5.15 9.25
N GLN A 74 8.33 -4.84 10.31
CA GLN A 74 9.06 -3.56 10.41
C GLN A 74 10.49 -3.66 9.86
N ARG A 75 10.99 -4.87 9.58
CA ARG A 75 12.27 -5.05 8.88
C ARG A 75 12.15 -4.76 7.39
N ASP A 76 10.93 -4.86 6.86
CA ASP A 76 10.63 -4.45 5.51
C ASP A 76 10.62 -2.90 5.37
N LEU A 77 11.57 -2.40 4.58
CA LEU A 77 11.80 -0.98 4.36
C LEU A 77 10.54 -0.30 3.78
N ALA A 78 9.88 -0.93 2.81
CA ALA A 78 8.71 -0.34 2.16
C ALA A 78 7.53 -0.15 3.13
N THR A 79 7.38 -1.00 4.15
CA THR A 79 6.29 -0.95 5.14
C THR A 79 6.61 0.16 6.11
N ARG A 80 7.87 0.24 6.56
CA ARG A 80 8.36 1.34 7.37
C ARG A 80 8.14 2.69 6.69
N LEU A 81 8.53 2.83 5.41
CA LEU A 81 8.29 4.06 4.64
C LEU A 81 6.80 4.38 4.49
N ALA A 82 5.94 3.39 4.28
CA ALA A 82 4.49 3.60 4.18
C ALA A 82 3.89 4.12 5.49
N HIS A 83 4.34 3.58 6.62
CA HIS A 83 3.95 4.10 7.94
C HIS A 83 4.47 5.52 8.16
N LEU A 84 5.73 5.80 7.82
CA LEU A 84 6.30 7.14 7.96
C LEU A 84 5.56 8.19 7.13
N VAL A 85 5.20 7.87 5.87
CA VAL A 85 4.33 8.74 5.06
C VAL A 85 2.99 8.94 5.76
N GLY A 86 2.34 7.86 6.21
CA GLY A 86 1.05 7.94 6.90
C GLY A 86 1.09 8.74 8.21
N GLU A 87 2.18 8.69 8.96
CA GLU A 87 2.35 9.38 10.24
C GLU A 87 2.71 10.86 10.07
N ARG A 88 3.64 11.16 9.13
CA ARG A 88 4.18 12.52 8.92
C ARG A 88 3.25 13.39 8.09
N LEU A 89 2.61 12.85 7.06
CA LEU A 89 1.69 13.60 6.21
C LEU A 89 0.39 13.91 6.98
N LYS A 90 0.09 15.20 7.16
CA LYS A 90 -1.15 15.67 7.77
C LYS A 90 -2.07 16.24 6.72
N ILE A 91 -3.24 15.62 6.56
CA ILE A 91 -4.23 16.03 5.57
C ILE A 91 -5.45 16.61 6.27
N GLU A 92 -6.09 17.59 5.62
CA GLU A 92 -7.41 18.07 6.01
C GLU A 92 -8.50 17.26 5.31
N SER A 93 -9.38 16.63 6.08
CA SER A 93 -10.53 15.87 5.59
C SER A 93 -11.71 16.11 6.53
N ASP A 94 -12.89 16.41 5.97
CA ASP A 94 -14.11 16.74 6.73
C ASP A 94 -13.89 17.86 7.78
N GLY A 95 -13.10 18.87 7.43
CA GLY A 95 -12.76 20.01 8.30
C GLY A 95 -11.86 19.65 9.49
N ARG A 96 -11.21 18.48 9.47
CA ARG A 96 -10.27 18.04 10.51
C ARG A 96 -8.92 17.69 9.91
N ARG A 97 -7.86 18.18 10.54
CA ARG A 97 -6.48 17.80 10.21
C ARG A 97 -6.11 16.49 10.91
N MET A 98 -5.74 15.47 10.14
CA MET A 98 -5.38 14.14 10.65
C MET A 98 -4.19 13.53 9.91
N PRO A 99 -3.47 12.55 10.52
CA PRO A 99 -2.43 11.81 9.81
C PRO A 99 -3.03 11.03 8.62
N PHE A 100 -2.39 11.04 7.46
CA PHE A 100 -2.88 10.29 6.29
C PHE A 100 -3.03 8.79 6.57
N GLY A 101 -2.23 8.24 7.50
CA GLY A 101 -2.29 6.85 7.93
C GLY A 101 -3.67 6.42 8.47
N THR A 102 -4.50 7.35 8.96
CA THR A 102 -5.89 7.05 9.38
C THR A 102 -6.81 6.78 8.19
N LEU A 103 -6.38 7.12 6.98
CA LEU A 103 -7.07 6.88 5.71
C LEU A 103 -6.45 5.72 4.92
N VAL A 104 -5.54 4.96 5.53
CA VAL A 104 -4.89 3.78 4.93
C VAL A 104 -5.40 2.51 5.58
N ASN A 105 -6.00 1.62 4.80
CA ASN A 105 -6.46 0.33 5.29
C ASN A 105 -5.32 -0.69 5.28
N VAL A 106 -4.89 -1.14 6.46
CA VAL A 106 -3.75 -2.06 6.60
C VAL A 106 -4.11 -3.54 6.39
N GLY A 107 -5.37 -3.93 6.63
CA GLY A 107 -5.79 -5.33 6.61
C GLY A 107 -6.35 -5.81 5.27
N LYS A 108 -7.03 -4.94 4.51
CA LYS A 108 -7.74 -5.32 3.29
C LYS A 108 -6.83 -5.35 2.07
N ARG A 109 -7.14 -6.27 1.13
CA ARG A 109 -6.55 -6.26 -0.22
C ARG A 109 -7.22 -5.25 -1.14
N GLN A 110 -8.51 -5.05 -0.97
CA GLN A 110 -9.33 -4.13 -1.78
C GLN A 110 -10.34 -3.45 -0.87
N LEU A 111 -10.54 -2.15 -1.09
CA LEU A 111 -11.54 -1.38 -0.37
C LEU A 111 -12.93 -1.60 -0.97
N THR A 112 -13.94 -1.55 -0.11
CA THR A 112 -15.35 -1.51 -0.50
C THR A 112 -15.89 -0.08 -0.47
N ARG A 113 -17.11 0.11 -0.96
CA ARG A 113 -17.79 1.42 -0.94
C ARG A 113 -18.07 1.94 0.48
N THR A 114 -18.13 1.04 1.46
CA THR A 114 -18.46 1.35 2.86
C THR A 114 -17.24 1.66 3.71
N ASP A 115 -16.04 1.32 3.24
CA ASP A 115 -14.80 1.67 3.93
C ASP A 115 -14.67 3.17 4.03
N LYS A 116 -13.95 3.68 5.03
CA LYS A 116 -13.65 5.11 5.19
C LYS A 116 -12.28 5.46 4.62
N GLU A 117 -11.37 4.50 4.64
CA GLU A 117 -10.03 4.59 4.10
C GLU A 117 -10.05 4.79 2.59
N VAL A 118 -9.06 5.48 2.04
CA VAL A 118 -8.99 5.84 0.61
C VAL A 118 -8.04 4.96 -0.19
N VAL A 119 -7.06 4.37 0.48
CA VAL A 119 -6.08 3.44 -0.10
C VAL A 119 -5.83 2.27 0.84
N THR A 120 -5.36 1.14 0.28
CA THR A 120 -4.82 0.05 1.10
C THR A 120 -3.33 0.26 1.33
N LEU A 121 -2.79 -0.33 2.40
CA LEU A 121 -1.35 -0.35 2.64
C LEU A 121 -0.60 -1.00 1.48
N SER A 122 -1.16 -2.06 0.87
CA SER A 122 -0.53 -2.71 -0.29
C SER A 122 -0.41 -1.78 -1.51
N ALA A 123 -1.39 -0.90 -1.73
CA ALA A 123 -1.33 0.07 -2.82
C ALA A 123 -0.34 1.21 -2.52
N LEU A 124 -0.30 1.70 -1.27
CA LEU A 124 0.68 2.68 -0.82
C LEU A 124 2.11 2.13 -0.89
N ARG A 125 2.32 0.87 -0.48
CA ARG A 125 3.59 0.16 -0.67
C ARG A 125 3.99 0.10 -2.13
N ALA A 126 3.06 -0.21 -3.03
CA ALA A 126 3.34 -0.26 -4.47
C ALA A 126 3.87 1.08 -4.99
N LEU A 127 3.25 2.21 -4.61
CA LEU A 127 3.73 3.56 -4.91
C LEU A 127 5.15 3.79 -4.37
N ILE A 128 5.42 3.38 -3.13
CA ILE A 128 6.71 3.59 -2.48
C ILE A 128 7.82 2.78 -3.15
N VAL A 129 7.61 1.48 -3.36
CA VAL A 129 8.66 0.64 -3.97
C VAL A 129 8.96 1.04 -5.42
N THR A 130 7.95 1.49 -6.19
CA THR A 130 8.21 2.00 -7.53
C THR A 130 8.81 3.39 -7.52
N THR A 131 8.62 4.20 -6.47
CA THR A 131 9.36 5.46 -6.27
C THR A 131 10.85 5.18 -5.99
N VAL A 132 11.16 4.16 -5.20
CA VAL A 132 12.55 3.77 -4.89
C VAL A 132 13.23 3.16 -6.13
N PHE A 133 12.61 2.16 -6.75
CA PHE A 133 13.26 1.29 -7.73
C PHE A 133 12.82 1.52 -9.19
N GLY A 134 12.00 2.55 -9.43
CA GLY A 134 11.38 2.78 -10.73
C GLY A 134 10.52 1.59 -11.18
N GLY A 135 10.56 1.28 -12.48
CA GLY A 135 9.80 0.16 -13.06
C GLY A 135 10.15 -1.20 -12.46
N LYS A 136 11.39 -1.41 -12.00
CA LYS A 136 11.80 -2.66 -11.33
C LYS A 136 11.07 -2.86 -10.00
N GLY A 137 10.65 -1.77 -9.35
CA GLY A 137 9.86 -1.75 -8.13
C GLY A 137 8.55 -2.55 -8.19
N VAL A 138 8.00 -2.75 -9.39
CA VAL A 138 6.79 -3.55 -9.61
C VAL A 138 6.95 -4.99 -9.10
N GLN A 139 8.16 -5.55 -9.17
CA GLN A 139 8.45 -6.88 -8.65
C GLN A 139 8.43 -6.93 -7.12
N TYR A 140 8.78 -5.81 -6.48
CA TYR A 140 8.89 -5.65 -5.03
C TYR A 140 7.55 -5.31 -4.35
N SER A 141 6.47 -5.07 -5.10
CA SER A 141 5.19 -4.63 -4.53
C SER A 141 4.53 -5.65 -3.59
N ALA A 142 4.99 -6.91 -3.61
CA ALA A 142 4.45 -8.01 -2.81
C ALA A 142 5.54 -8.90 -2.17
N THR A 143 6.78 -8.41 -2.15
CA THR A 143 7.93 -9.04 -1.48
C THR A 143 8.48 -8.11 -0.42
N ASN A 144 9.34 -8.65 0.44
CA ASN A 144 10.07 -7.84 1.40
C ASN A 144 11.22 -7.11 0.69
N VAL A 145 11.47 -5.87 1.12
CA VAL A 145 12.56 -5.01 0.69
C VAL A 145 13.43 -4.74 1.90
N HIS A 146 14.70 -5.11 1.81
CA HIS A 146 15.70 -4.87 2.84
C HIS A 146 16.62 -3.73 2.42
N GLU A 147 17.40 -3.19 3.35
CA GLU A 147 18.35 -2.10 3.06
C GLU A 147 19.42 -2.51 2.04
N GLY A 148 19.80 -3.79 1.99
CA GLY A 148 20.71 -4.32 0.97
C GLY A 148 20.13 -4.38 -0.44
N ASP A 149 18.81 -4.21 -0.60
CA ASP A 149 18.16 -4.16 -1.91
C ASP A 149 18.17 -2.75 -2.53
N LEU A 150 18.59 -1.73 -1.76
CA LEU A 150 18.56 -0.32 -2.17
C LEU A 150 19.39 -0.03 -3.43
N PRO A 151 19.05 1.02 -4.20
CA PRO A 151 19.85 1.46 -5.34
C PRO A 151 21.32 1.69 -4.94
N PRO A 152 22.28 1.41 -5.84
CA PRO A 152 23.69 1.65 -5.57
C PRO A 152 23.94 3.09 -5.13
N ASP A 153 24.93 3.28 -4.27
CA ASP A 153 25.37 4.60 -3.79
C ASP A 153 24.29 5.40 -3.03
N THR A 154 23.23 4.73 -2.54
CA THR A 154 22.23 5.33 -1.64
C THR A 154 22.33 4.73 -0.24
N ASP A 155 22.06 5.55 0.78
CA ASP A 155 21.82 5.07 2.14
C ASP A 155 20.33 5.10 2.51
N ALA A 156 19.94 4.27 3.48
CA ALA A 156 18.54 4.13 3.86
C ALA A 156 17.90 5.44 4.39
N GLY A 157 18.68 6.31 5.02
CA GLY A 157 18.22 7.60 5.53
C GLY A 157 17.98 8.63 4.43
N GLU A 158 18.84 8.66 3.41
CA GLU A 158 18.61 9.45 2.20
C GLU A 158 17.34 9.00 1.49
N VAL A 159 17.21 7.68 1.24
CA VAL A 159 16.03 7.10 0.58
C VAL A 159 14.77 7.42 1.36
N GLU A 160 14.76 7.27 2.69
CA GLU A 160 13.64 7.65 3.54
C GLU A 160 13.27 9.11 3.35
N THR A 161 14.23 10.01 3.47
CA THR A 161 14.00 11.45 3.41
C THR A 161 13.40 11.87 2.06
N VAL A 162 13.99 11.38 0.96
CA VAL A 162 13.56 11.72 -0.39
C VAL A 162 12.18 11.12 -0.70
N VAL A 163 11.99 9.82 -0.44
CA VAL A 163 10.73 9.14 -0.77
C VAL A 163 9.57 9.68 0.05
N VAL A 164 9.75 9.86 1.36
CA VAL A 164 8.70 10.43 2.22
C VAL A 164 8.32 11.82 1.71
N ARG A 165 9.30 12.66 1.33
CA ARG A 165 9.02 13.99 0.78
C ARG A 165 8.23 13.93 -0.53
N LEU A 166 8.70 13.16 -1.52
CA LEU A 166 8.08 13.10 -2.85
C LEU A 166 6.66 12.49 -2.80
N VAL A 167 6.50 11.39 -2.06
CA VAL A 167 5.20 10.71 -1.92
C VAL A 167 4.23 11.58 -1.12
N SER A 168 4.69 12.25 -0.06
CA SER A 168 3.84 13.14 0.72
C SER A 168 3.34 14.31 -0.11
N ARG A 169 4.23 14.95 -0.90
CA ARG A 169 3.87 16.06 -1.79
C ARG A 169 2.83 15.61 -2.83
N LEU A 170 3.03 14.46 -3.47
CA LEU A 170 2.05 13.92 -4.43
C LEU A 170 0.67 13.70 -3.80
N ILE A 171 0.62 13.08 -2.61
CA ILE A 171 -0.65 12.79 -1.93
C ILE A 171 -1.31 14.09 -1.48
N GLU A 172 -0.55 15.08 -1.02
CA GLU A 172 -1.07 16.40 -0.63
C GLU A 172 -1.66 17.15 -1.83
N ASP A 173 -0.88 17.30 -2.91
CA ASP A 173 -1.28 18.01 -4.14
C ASP A 173 -2.53 17.38 -4.78
N ARG A 174 -2.65 16.05 -4.68
CA ARG A 174 -3.76 15.28 -5.29
C ARG A 174 -4.73 14.72 -4.27
N PHE A 175 -4.73 15.23 -3.03
CA PHE A 175 -5.63 14.68 -2.00
C PHE A 175 -7.11 14.69 -2.41
N PRO A 176 -7.64 15.71 -3.11
CA PRO A 176 -9.02 15.67 -3.60
C PRO A 176 -9.34 14.42 -4.43
N ASP A 177 -8.38 13.92 -5.23
CA ASP A 177 -8.48 12.68 -6.01
C ASP A 177 -8.45 11.42 -5.14
N PHE A 178 -7.59 11.41 -4.12
CA PHE A 178 -7.57 10.33 -3.12
C PHE A 178 -8.88 10.28 -2.34
N ALA A 179 -9.35 11.42 -1.83
CA ALA A 179 -10.56 11.54 -1.03
C ALA A 179 -11.81 11.02 -1.76
N ARG A 180 -11.94 11.34 -3.05
CA ARG A 180 -13.05 10.84 -3.91
C ARG A 180 -12.85 9.42 -4.44
N ARG A 181 -11.76 8.74 -4.05
CA ARG A 181 -11.36 7.40 -4.50
C ARG A 181 -11.40 7.28 -6.03
N SER A 182 -10.80 8.25 -6.71
CA SER A 182 -10.71 8.29 -8.16
C SER A 182 -9.83 7.13 -8.69
N ALA A 183 -9.47 7.14 -9.97
CA ALA A 183 -8.53 6.17 -10.52
C ALA A 183 -7.15 6.23 -9.84
N ILE A 184 -6.79 7.37 -9.24
CA ILE A 184 -5.49 7.56 -8.57
C ILE A 184 -5.23 6.53 -7.46
N THR A 185 -6.29 6.05 -6.81
CA THR A 185 -6.20 5.09 -5.69
C THR A 185 -6.10 3.64 -6.15
N ALA A 186 -6.18 3.38 -7.45
CA ALA A 186 -6.04 2.02 -7.98
C ALA A 186 -4.58 1.54 -7.82
N PRO A 187 -4.32 0.30 -7.35
CA PRO A 187 -2.95 -0.17 -7.09
C PRO A 187 -1.99 -0.04 -8.27
N ALA A 188 -2.44 -0.37 -9.49
CA ALA A 188 -1.61 -0.22 -10.68
C ALA A 188 -1.31 1.25 -11.02
N VAL A 189 -2.24 2.15 -10.72
CA VAL A 189 -2.05 3.60 -10.92
C VAL A 189 -1.07 4.16 -9.91
N MET A 190 -1.21 3.79 -8.63
CA MET A 190 -0.26 4.13 -7.59
C MET A 190 1.16 3.61 -7.91
N ALA A 191 1.29 2.39 -8.43
CA ALA A 191 2.58 1.87 -8.88
C ALA A 191 3.14 2.68 -10.06
N GLY A 192 2.32 3.00 -11.08
CA GLY A 192 2.73 3.83 -12.21
C GLY A 192 3.15 5.24 -11.80
N LEU A 193 2.45 5.84 -10.83
CA LEU A 193 2.81 7.12 -10.21
C LEU A 193 4.17 7.04 -9.50
N GLY A 194 4.47 5.94 -8.82
CA GLY A 194 5.79 5.78 -8.23
C GLY A 194 6.89 5.64 -9.27
N VAL A 195 6.65 4.97 -10.41
CA VAL A 195 7.60 4.95 -11.53
C VAL A 195 7.85 6.37 -12.06
N LEU A 196 6.81 7.21 -12.13
CA LEU A 196 6.96 8.61 -12.50
C LEU A 196 7.74 9.40 -11.43
N LEU A 197 7.40 9.26 -10.15
CA LEU A 197 8.11 9.94 -9.04
C LEU A 197 9.57 9.51 -8.93
N HIS A 198 9.90 8.27 -9.29
CA HIS A 198 11.28 7.78 -9.33
C HIS A 198 12.18 8.68 -10.19
N ARG A 199 11.62 9.26 -11.26
CA ARG A 199 12.33 10.19 -12.15
C ARG A 199 12.81 11.46 -11.43
N ALA A 200 12.18 11.82 -10.31
CA ALA A 200 12.56 12.94 -9.45
C ALA A 200 13.46 12.56 -8.26
N THR A 201 13.94 11.31 -8.21
CA THR A 201 14.89 10.88 -7.17
C THR A 201 16.34 11.16 -7.58
N PRO A 202 17.25 11.44 -6.62
CA PRO A 202 18.67 11.68 -6.91
C PRO A 202 19.40 10.49 -7.55
N TRP A 203 18.90 9.27 -7.32
CA TRP A 203 19.48 8.03 -7.83
C TRP A 203 18.78 7.50 -9.10
N CYS A 204 17.92 8.32 -9.73
CA CYS A 204 17.42 8.00 -11.06
C CYS A 204 18.55 8.09 -12.09
N ASP A 205 18.45 7.31 -13.18
CA ASP A 205 19.38 7.47 -14.30
C ASP A 205 19.34 8.92 -14.81
N PRO A 206 20.48 9.61 -14.94
CA PRO A 206 20.52 11.01 -15.38
C PRO A 206 19.84 11.27 -16.74
N VAL A 207 19.79 10.29 -17.64
CA VAL A 207 19.09 10.40 -18.93
C VAL A 207 17.58 10.49 -18.75
N ASP A 208 17.09 9.88 -17.68
CA ASP A 208 15.68 9.75 -17.37
C ASP A 208 15.21 10.77 -16.33
N ALA A 209 16.13 11.41 -15.60
CA ALA A 209 15.85 12.29 -14.47
C ALA A 209 15.05 13.55 -14.86
N MET A 210 14.14 13.98 -13.98
CA MET A 210 13.34 15.20 -14.14
C MET A 210 13.05 15.84 -12.78
N SER A 211 12.66 17.12 -12.76
CA SER A 211 12.24 17.76 -11.52
C SER A 211 10.84 17.31 -11.08
N TYR A 212 10.50 17.52 -9.82
CA TYR A 212 9.14 17.26 -9.34
C TYR A 212 8.12 18.17 -10.03
N GLU A 213 8.51 19.40 -10.38
CA GLU A 213 7.64 20.34 -11.10
C GLU A 213 7.29 19.81 -12.50
N THR A 214 8.21 19.12 -13.18
CA THR A 214 7.92 18.41 -14.43
C THR A 214 6.95 17.24 -14.19
N VAL A 215 7.12 16.47 -13.12
CA VAL A 215 6.17 15.42 -12.72
C VAL A 215 4.78 16.00 -12.50
N GLU A 216 4.67 17.10 -11.76
CA GLU A 216 3.40 17.78 -11.49
C GLU A 216 2.71 18.24 -12.78
N HIS A 217 3.48 18.82 -13.71
CA HIS A 217 2.98 19.24 -15.02
C HIS A 217 2.45 18.06 -15.84
N LEU A 218 3.15 16.92 -15.85
CA LEU A 218 2.67 15.71 -16.53
C LEU A 218 1.34 15.21 -15.97
N LEU A 219 1.08 15.42 -14.68
CA LEU A 219 -0.14 15.00 -13.99
C LEU A 219 -1.30 16.02 -14.10
N ALA A 220 -1.04 17.24 -14.57
CA ALA A 220 -2.02 18.33 -14.58
C ALA A 220 -3.30 17.98 -15.35
N ASP A 221 -3.15 17.41 -16.54
CA ASP A 221 -4.27 17.16 -17.46
C ASP A 221 -4.83 15.72 -17.38
N VAL A 222 -4.35 14.92 -16.44
CA VAL A 222 -4.82 13.54 -16.29
C VAL A 222 -6.24 13.52 -15.75
N ARG A 223 -7.12 12.79 -16.45
CA ARG A 223 -8.51 12.51 -16.08
C ARG A 223 -8.56 11.37 -15.09
N TRP A 224 -8.71 11.72 -13.81
CA TRP A 224 -8.73 10.75 -12.72
C TRP A 224 -10.09 10.07 -12.53
N GLU A 225 -11.13 10.48 -13.25
CA GLU A 225 -12.45 9.85 -13.15
C GLU A 225 -12.38 8.37 -13.52
N ARG A 226 -13.11 7.53 -12.79
CA ARG A 226 -13.17 6.08 -13.06
C ARG A 226 -14.11 5.80 -14.23
N GLU A 227 -13.78 6.34 -15.39
CA GLU A 227 -14.57 6.23 -16.63
C GLU A 227 -13.86 5.35 -17.68
N PRO A 228 -14.59 4.47 -18.38
CA PRO A 228 -14.02 3.61 -19.43
C PRO A 228 -13.24 4.40 -20.49
N ALA A 229 -13.72 5.60 -20.83
CA ALA A 229 -13.11 6.48 -21.81
C ALA A 229 -11.62 6.74 -21.51
N TYR A 230 -11.23 6.80 -20.24
CA TYR A 230 -9.87 7.14 -19.84
C TYR A 230 -9.03 5.92 -19.45
N TRP A 231 -9.61 4.96 -18.71
CA TRP A 231 -8.82 3.92 -18.02
C TRP A 231 -8.98 2.50 -18.58
N ASP A 232 -9.96 2.26 -19.46
CA ASP A 232 -10.10 0.97 -20.13
C ASP A 232 -8.88 0.66 -21.00
N GLY A 233 -8.33 -0.54 -20.88
CA GLY A 233 -7.10 -0.94 -21.57
C GLY A 233 -5.81 -0.32 -21.05
N VAL A 234 -5.87 0.62 -20.09
CA VAL A 234 -4.69 1.18 -19.41
C VAL A 234 -4.38 0.38 -18.15
N CYS A 235 -5.30 0.39 -17.19
CA CYS A 235 -5.19 -0.37 -15.94
C CYS A 235 -6.51 -0.97 -15.45
N ALA A 236 -7.56 -0.84 -16.24
CA ALA A 236 -8.86 -1.40 -15.98
C ALA A 236 -9.40 -2.05 -17.25
N SER A 237 -10.38 -2.92 -17.06
CA SER A 237 -11.16 -3.50 -18.15
C SER A 237 -12.65 -3.28 -17.90
N VAL A 238 -13.40 -3.07 -18.97
CA VAL A 238 -14.86 -3.03 -18.89
C VAL A 238 -15.41 -4.45 -18.72
N GLY A 239 -16.08 -4.71 -17.61
CA GLY A 239 -16.77 -5.98 -17.37
C GLY A 239 -18.05 -6.11 -18.20
N SER A 240 -18.66 -7.30 -18.18
CA SER A 240 -19.93 -7.60 -18.89
C SER A 240 -21.11 -6.69 -18.51
N THR A 241 -21.02 -6.01 -17.36
CA THR A 241 -22.03 -5.07 -16.86
C THR A 241 -21.76 -3.60 -17.28
N GLY A 242 -20.74 -3.36 -18.10
CA GLY A 242 -20.33 -2.00 -18.52
C GLY A 242 -19.54 -1.23 -17.45
N ARG A 243 -19.33 -1.83 -16.26
CA ARG A 243 -18.54 -1.21 -15.18
C ARG A 243 -17.06 -1.49 -15.34
N LEU A 244 -16.23 -0.48 -15.06
CA LEU A 244 -14.78 -0.64 -14.99
C LEU A 244 -14.37 -1.51 -13.81
N ASN A 245 -13.49 -2.46 -14.09
CA ASN A 245 -12.83 -3.28 -13.11
C ASN A 245 -11.32 -2.99 -13.11
N PHE A 246 -10.81 -2.56 -11.97
CA PHE A 246 -9.39 -2.29 -11.74
C PHE A 246 -8.69 -3.50 -11.09
N SER A 247 -9.23 -4.71 -11.27
CA SER A 247 -8.70 -5.95 -10.67
C SER A 247 -7.37 -6.40 -11.28
N GLY A 248 -6.90 -5.75 -12.36
CA GLY A 248 -5.58 -6.03 -12.94
C GLY A 248 -4.49 -5.83 -11.87
N GLY A 249 -3.59 -6.81 -11.76
CA GLY A 249 -2.50 -6.73 -10.80
C GLY A 249 -1.55 -5.58 -11.11
N VAL A 250 -0.81 -5.12 -10.10
CA VAL A 250 0.27 -4.14 -10.26
C VAL A 250 1.24 -4.59 -11.36
N LYS A 251 1.58 -5.89 -11.40
CA LYS A 251 2.46 -6.48 -12.42
C LYS A 251 1.94 -6.36 -13.85
N ASP A 252 0.62 -6.37 -14.04
CA ASP A 252 0.00 -6.45 -15.37
C ASP A 252 -0.19 -5.08 -16.03
N SER A 253 -0.26 -4.02 -15.21
CA SER A 253 -0.76 -2.72 -15.66
C SER A 253 0.11 -1.54 -15.25
N ALA A 254 0.98 -1.66 -14.24
CA ALA A 254 1.79 -0.53 -13.78
C ALA A 254 2.69 0.04 -14.89
N GLY A 255 3.28 -0.82 -15.73
CA GLY A 255 4.10 -0.37 -16.86
C GLY A 255 3.31 0.43 -17.90
N ARG A 256 2.07 0.00 -18.22
CA ARG A 256 1.18 0.73 -19.13
C ARG A 256 0.75 2.06 -18.55
N VAL A 257 0.44 2.12 -17.25
CA VAL A 257 0.13 3.38 -16.58
C VAL A 257 1.35 4.31 -16.60
N ALA A 258 2.53 3.82 -16.21
CA ALA A 258 3.75 4.61 -16.22
C ALA A 258 4.04 5.17 -17.61
N GLY A 259 3.91 4.36 -18.67
CA GLY A 259 4.06 4.81 -20.06
C GLY A 259 3.04 5.90 -20.44
N ALA A 260 1.77 5.73 -20.08
CA ALA A 260 0.73 6.74 -20.34
C ALA A 260 0.96 8.05 -19.57
N LEU A 261 1.52 7.99 -18.37
CA LEU A 261 1.86 9.16 -17.57
C LEU A 261 3.09 9.90 -18.14
N LEU A 262 4.15 9.14 -18.47
CA LEU A 262 5.44 9.66 -18.95
C LEU A 262 5.39 10.17 -20.40
N ASP A 263 4.57 9.58 -21.26
CA ASP A 263 4.41 10.00 -22.65
C ASP A 263 2.96 10.48 -22.92
N PRO A 264 2.69 11.78 -22.74
CA PRO A 264 1.38 12.37 -23.03
C PRO A 264 0.92 12.24 -24.48
N HIS A 265 1.84 12.03 -25.42
CA HIS A 265 1.55 11.95 -26.85
C HIS A 265 1.30 10.51 -27.31
N SER A 266 1.67 9.51 -26.51
CA SER A 266 1.30 8.12 -26.75
C SER A 266 -0.21 7.92 -26.84
N GLU A 267 -0.63 6.80 -27.43
CA GLU A 267 -2.03 6.39 -27.51
C GLU A 267 -2.72 6.45 -26.13
N LEU A 268 -2.12 5.76 -25.15
CA LEU A 268 -2.63 5.66 -23.80
C LEU A 268 -2.49 6.99 -23.04
N GLY A 269 -1.43 7.77 -23.30
CA GLY A 269 -1.22 9.07 -22.70
C GLY A 269 -2.26 10.11 -23.11
N ARG A 270 -2.65 10.11 -24.38
CA ARG A 270 -3.79 10.92 -24.87
C ARG A 270 -5.11 10.42 -24.28
N LYS A 271 -5.28 9.10 -24.15
CA LYS A 271 -6.49 8.50 -23.59
C LYS A 271 -6.76 8.93 -22.15
N ILE A 272 -5.78 8.81 -21.26
CA ILE A 272 -5.95 9.23 -19.86
C ILE A 272 -6.10 10.75 -19.68
N ARG A 273 -5.91 11.55 -20.74
CA ARG A 273 -6.11 13.00 -20.77
C ARG A 273 -7.39 13.42 -21.51
N GLY A 274 -8.20 12.45 -21.97
CA GLY A 274 -9.42 12.73 -22.72
C GLY A 274 -9.19 13.30 -24.12
N LEU A 275 -7.99 13.12 -24.67
CA LEU A 275 -7.61 13.56 -26.02
C LEU A 275 -7.73 12.44 -27.06
N TRP A 276 -8.29 11.30 -26.66
CA TRP A 276 -8.52 10.13 -27.50
C TRP A 276 -9.92 10.18 -28.12
N ARG A 277 -9.99 10.03 -29.43
CA ARG A 277 -11.24 10.00 -30.21
C ARG A 277 -11.43 8.62 -30.82
#